data_AF-A0A366M564-F1
#
_entry.id   AF-A0A366M564-F1
#
_cell.length_a   1.000
_cell.length_b   1.000
_cell.length_c   1.000
_cell.angle_alpha   90.00
_cell.angle_beta   90.00
_cell.angle_gamma   90.00
#
_symmetry.space_group_name_H-M   'P 1'
#
loop_
_entity.id
_entity.type
_entity.pdbx_description
1 polymer ?
#
loop_
_entity_poly.entity_id
_entity_poly.type
_entity_poly.pdbx_seq_one_letter_code
_entity_poly.pdbx_strand_id
1 'polypeptide(L)'
;MVANSTTQILLRQAPQAIDRITDAFQLSDGERRLLLSAERGTGLLAAGRQRVAFQVIGSPWEHATVTSDPRELTALNSEEEL
;
A
#
# COMPACT_ATOMS: atom_id res chain seq x y z
N MET A 1 -13.37 10.68 9.47
CA MET A 1 -13.15 11.49 8.26
C MET A 1 -11.64 11.56 8.04
N VAL A 2 -11.10 10.94 6.98
CA VAL A 2 -9.65 10.88 6.69
C VAL A 2 -9.10 12.22 6.14
N ALA A 3 -9.98 13.18 5.86
CA ALA A 3 -9.67 14.45 5.22
C ALA A 3 -8.79 15.42 6.02
N ASN A 4 -8.58 15.21 7.32
CA ASN A 4 -7.77 16.09 8.17
C ASN A 4 -6.29 15.66 8.28
N SER A 5 -5.88 14.62 7.56
CA SER A 5 -4.47 14.23 7.53
C SER A 5 -3.72 14.97 6.43
N THR A 6 -2.64 15.67 6.81
CA THR A 6 -1.72 16.34 5.87
C THR A 6 -1.06 15.36 4.91
N THR A 7 -0.84 14.11 5.35
CA THR A 7 -0.21 13.05 4.57
C THR A 7 -1.16 11.87 4.40
N GLN A 8 -1.31 11.38 3.18
CA GLN A 8 -2.20 10.29 2.81
C GLN A 8 -1.47 9.30 1.92
N ILE A 9 -1.74 8.00 2.09
CA ILE A 9 -1.17 6.93 1.28
C ILE A 9 -2.32 6.20 0.60
N LEU A 10 -2.27 6.11 -0.73
CA LEU A 10 -3.19 5.32 -1.54
C LEU A 10 -2.43 4.14 -2.17
N LEU A 11 -2.80 2.93 -1.78
CA LEU A 11 -2.27 1.70 -2.37
C LEU A 11 -3.17 1.21 -3.52
N ARG A 12 -2.86 0.05 -4.09
CA ARG A 12 -3.67 -0.59 -5.14
C ARG A 12 -5.16 -0.60 -4.79
N GLN A 13 -6.00 -0.13 -5.72
CA GLN A 13 -7.45 -0.07 -5.55
C GLN A 13 -8.15 -1.11 -6.43
N ALA A 14 -9.31 -1.57 -5.97
CA ALA A 14 -10.16 -2.46 -6.76
C ALA A 14 -10.89 -1.66 -7.87
N PRO A 15 -11.07 -2.21 -9.08
CA PRO A 15 -11.74 -1.52 -10.17
C PRO A 15 -13.15 -0.99 -9.82
N GLN A 16 -13.90 -1.72 -8.99
CA GLN A 16 -15.24 -1.32 -8.56
C GLN A 16 -15.25 -0.15 -7.56
N ALA A 17 -14.12 0.15 -6.92
CA ALA A 17 -13.98 1.23 -5.93
C ALA A 17 -13.27 2.46 -6.50
N ILE A 18 -12.55 2.32 -7.62
CA ILE A 18 -11.61 3.34 -8.10
C ILE A 18 -12.29 4.68 -8.38
N ASP A 19 -13.52 4.70 -8.91
CA ASP A 19 -14.18 5.96 -9.28
C ASP A 19 -14.51 6.79 -8.03
N ARG A 20 -14.98 6.14 -6.95
CA ARG A 20 -15.22 6.81 -5.66
C ARG A 20 -13.92 7.35 -5.06
N ILE A 21 -12.81 6.65 -5.22
CA ILE A 21 -11.50 7.08 -4.74
C ILE A 21 -10.98 8.25 -5.60
N THR A 22 -11.14 8.19 -6.91
CA THR A 22 -10.78 9.27 -7.84
C THR A 22 -11.51 10.56 -7.47
N ASP A 23 -12.81 10.49 -7.18
CA ASP A 23 -13.59 11.67 -6.79
C ASP A 23 -13.18 12.20 -5.41
N ALA A 24 -13.03 11.31 -4.42
CA ALA A 24 -12.70 11.69 -3.05
C ALA A 24 -11.31 12.34 -2.92
N PHE A 25 -10.35 11.90 -3.74
CA PHE A 25 -8.95 12.36 -3.69
C PHE A 25 -8.55 13.24 -4.88
N GLN A 26 -9.50 13.56 -5.78
CA GLN A 26 -9.29 14.39 -6.97
C GLN A 26 -8.09 13.90 -7.79
N LEU A 27 -8.11 12.61 -8.12
CA LEU A 27 -7.04 11.96 -8.87
C LEU A 27 -7.13 12.30 -10.35
N SER A 28 -5.97 12.51 -10.97
CA SER A 28 -5.86 12.54 -12.43
C SER A 28 -6.04 11.14 -13.03
N ASP A 29 -6.29 11.07 -14.34
CA ASP A 29 -6.36 9.79 -15.07
C ASP A 29 -5.07 8.96 -14.95
N GLY A 30 -3.91 9.64 -14.89
CA GLY A 30 -2.62 8.99 -14.70
C GLY A 30 -2.50 8.35 -13.32
N GLU A 31 -2.88 9.08 -12.27
CA GLU A 31 -2.89 8.59 -10.90
C GLU A 31 -3.89 7.44 -10.71
N ARG A 32 -5.07 7.55 -11.33
CA ARG A 32 -6.08 6.49 -11.37
C ARG A 32 -5.51 5.21 -11.98
N ARG A 33 -4.85 5.29 -13.15
CA ARG A 33 -4.23 4.13 -13.80
C ARG A 33 -3.12 3.53 -12.95
N LEU A 34 -2.28 4.37 -12.33
CA LEU A 34 -1.23 3.92 -11.43
C LEU A 34 -1.81 3.08 -10.29
N LEU A 35 -2.88 3.52 -9.63
CA LEU A 35 -3.50 2.75 -8.54
C LEU A 35 -4.18 1.46 -9.00
N LEU A 36 -4.66 1.38 -10.24
CA LEU A 36 -5.23 0.15 -10.80
C LEU A 36 -4.16 -0.89 -11.14
N SER A 37 -2.98 -0.44 -11.58
CA SER A 37 -1.85 -1.31 -11.95
C SER A 37 -0.83 -1.51 -10.85
N ALA A 38 -0.94 -0.82 -9.71
CA ALA A 38 0.04 -0.86 -8.62
C ALA A 38 0.29 -2.30 -8.14
N GLU A 39 1.57 -2.62 -7.94
CA GLU A 39 2.04 -3.85 -7.32
C GLU A 39 2.00 -3.74 -5.79
N ARG A 40 2.14 -4.88 -5.10
CA ARG A 40 2.17 -4.91 -3.62
C ARG A 40 3.31 -4.01 -3.12
N GLY A 41 2.99 -3.12 -2.18
CA GLY A 41 3.95 -2.18 -1.62
C GLY A 41 4.16 -0.91 -2.45
N THR A 42 3.51 -0.76 -3.61
CA THR A 42 3.57 0.48 -4.39
C THR A 42 2.26 1.27 -4.30
N GLY A 43 2.35 2.59 -4.49
CA GLY A 43 1.16 3.45 -4.47
C GLY A 43 1.47 4.92 -4.66
N LEU A 44 0.53 5.78 -4.25
CA LEU A 44 0.66 7.23 -4.22
C LEU A 44 0.80 7.73 -2.79
N LEU A 45 1.82 8.54 -2.55
CA LEU A 45 1.97 9.34 -1.35
C LEU A 45 1.51 10.76 -1.67
N ALA A 46 0.53 11.25 -0.93
CA ALA A 46 0.01 12.61 -1.04
C ALA A 46 0.40 13.42 0.20
N ALA A 47 1.00 14.60 -0.03
CA ALA A 47 1.31 15.59 1.00
C ALA A 47 0.69 16.93 0.57
N GLY A 48 -0.48 17.23 1.13
CA GLY A 48 -1.31 18.35 0.68
C GLY A 48 -1.67 18.23 -0.81
N ARG A 49 -1.15 19.13 -1.65
CA ARG A 49 -1.40 19.16 -3.11
C ARG A 49 -0.36 18.37 -3.91
N GLN A 50 0.74 17.96 -3.29
CA GLN A 50 1.79 17.20 -3.97
C GLN A 50 1.50 15.72 -3.86
N ARG A 51 1.69 14.99 -4.96
CA ARG A 51 1.52 13.55 -5.03
C ARG A 51 2.69 12.93 -5.78
N VAL A 52 3.18 11.81 -5.27
CA VAL A 52 4.32 11.10 -5.83
C VAL A 52 4.09 9.60 -5.75
N ALA A 53 4.52 8.87 -6.78
CA ALA A 53 4.57 7.42 -6.73
C ALA A 53 5.65 6.97 -5.76
N PHE A 54 5.38 5.94 -4.97
CA PHE A 54 6.35 5.41 -4.02
C PHE A 54 6.29 3.89 -3.94
N GLN A 55 7.34 3.31 -3.37
CA GLN A 55 7.44 1.90 -3.03
C GLN A 55 7.88 1.78 -1.57
N VAL A 56 7.20 0.93 -0.81
CA VAL A 56 7.57 0.54 0.55
C VAL A 56 8.56 -0.62 0.45
N ILE A 57 9.69 -0.48 1.15
CA ILE A 57 10.69 -1.52 1.28
C ILE A 57 10.91 -1.74 2.77
N GLY A 58 10.63 -2.95 3.25
CA GLY A 58 10.94 -3.37 4.61
C GLY A 58 12.33 -4.00 4.66
N SER A 59 13.06 -3.75 5.74
CA SER A 59 14.30 -4.48 6.01
C SER A 59 14.01 -5.96 6.32
N PRO A 60 14.99 -6.87 6.15
CA PRO A 60 14.81 -8.28 6.51
C PRO A 60 14.39 -8.48 7.97
N TRP A 61 14.91 -7.64 8.88
CA TRP A 61 14.57 -7.69 10.30
C TRP A 61 13.12 -7.27 10.56
N GLU A 62 12.65 -6.18 9.94
CA GLU A 62 11.24 -5.77 10.06
C GLU A 62 10.32 -6.85 9.49
N HIS A 63 10.66 -7.42 8.33
CA HIS A 63 9.87 -8.47 7.70
C HIS A 63 9.72 -9.70 8.61
N ALA A 64 10.82 -10.22 9.15
CA ALA A 64 10.78 -11.36 10.09
C ALA A 64 9.93 -11.05 11.35
N THR A 65 9.91 -9.79 11.79
CA THR A 65 9.16 -9.37 12.98
C THR A 65 7.66 -9.23 12.71
N VAL A 66 7.27 -8.74 11.54
CA VAL A 66 5.87 -8.34 11.25
C VAL A 66 5.18 -9.20 10.19
N THR A 67 5.84 -10.21 9.64
CA THR A 67 5.23 -11.06 8.62
C THR A 67 3.97 -11.72 9.16
N SER A 68 2.95 -11.73 8.32
CA SER A 68 1.66 -12.39 8.56
C SER A 68 1.34 -13.41 7.48
N ASP A 69 2.32 -13.74 6.62
CA ASP A 69 2.13 -14.77 5.60
C ASP A 69 2.08 -16.15 6.28
N PRO A 70 0.95 -16.88 6.21
CA PRO A 70 0.83 -18.17 6.86
C PRO A 70 1.88 -19.19 6.42
N ARG A 71 2.37 -19.09 5.17
CA ARG A 71 3.39 -20.02 4.64
C ARG A 71 4.74 -19.76 5.31
N GLU A 72 5.10 -18.50 5.48
CA GLU A 72 6.33 -18.10 6.17
C GLU A 72 6.25 -18.44 7.65
N LEU A 73 5.12 -18.15 8.31
CA LEU A 73 4.91 -18.47 9.72
C LEU A 73 4.98 -19.98 10.00
N THR A 74 4.45 -20.80 9.10
CA THR A 74 4.54 -22.27 9.23
C THR A 74 5.98 -22.75 9.16
N ALA A 75 6.80 -22.15 8.28
CA ALA A 75 8.21 -22.49 8.16
C ALA A 75 9.00 -22.11 9.43
N LEU A 76 8.79 -20.89 9.95
CA LEU A 76 9.44 -20.41 11.18
C LEU A 76 9.11 -21.29 12.40
N ASN A 77 7.84 -21.66 12.59
CA ASN A 77 7.44 -22.54 13.69
C ASN A 77 8.12 -23.93 13.62
N SER A 78 8.35 -24.42 12.40
CA SER A 78 9.01 -25.72 12.17
C SER A 78 10.51 -25.66 12.47
N GLU A 79 11.13 -24.48 12.31
CA GLU A 79 12.54 -24.24 12.64
C GLU A 79 12.75 -24.06 14.16
N GLU A 80 11.77 -23.53 14.90
CA GLU A 80 11.84 -23.39 16.37
C GLU A 80 11.64 -24.71 17.15
N GLU A 81 10.97 -25.70 16.56
CA GLU A 81 10.73 -27.02 17.20
C GLU A 81 11.92 -28.00 17.08
N LEU A 82 13.00 -27.62 16.38
CA LEU A 82 14.23 -28.39 16.20
C LEU A 82 15.34 -27.98 17.18
#